data_AF-A0A9D1EVQ7-F1
#
_entry.id   AF-A0A9D1EVQ7-F1
#
_cell.length_a   1.000
_cell.length_b   1.000
_cell.length_c   1.000
_cell.angle_alpha   90.00
_cell.angle_beta   90.00
_cell.angle_gamma   90.00
#
_symmetry.space_group_name_H-M   'P 1'
#
loop_
_entity.id
_entity.type
_entity.pdbx_description
1 polymer ?
#
loop_
_entity_poly.entity_id
_entity_poly.type
_entity_poly.pdbx_seq_one_letter_code
_entity_poly.pdbx_strand_id
1 'polypeptide(L)'
;MWSNQYIELWYLLHFSYFHSDIHRQSYWPKLTEWLKSIGAGEYAKGRPDMYDILKPYMEIAIANAKRLEQMNAGKPPASSSPGTKVYELIELLKPYLLES
;
A
#
# COMPACT_ATOMS: atom_id res chain seq x y z
N MET A 1 11.34 9.48 7.90
CA MET A 1 11.88 8.10 7.80
C MET A 1 10.72 7.16 7.54
N TRP A 2 10.74 6.45 6.42
CA TRP A 2 9.70 5.50 6.04
C TRP A 2 9.78 4.29 6.98
N SER A 3 8.82 4.15 7.89
CA SER A 3 8.70 2.93 8.70
C SER A 3 8.20 1.78 7.81
N ASN A 4 8.63 0.55 8.08
CA ASN A 4 8.17 -0.64 7.33
C ASN A 4 6.64 -0.68 7.19
N GLN A 5 5.91 -0.24 8.23
CA GLN A 5 4.44 -0.26 8.30
C GLN A 5 3.75 0.56 7.20
N TYR A 6 4.39 1.63 6.71
CA TYR A 6 3.84 2.43 5.61
C TYR A 6 3.92 1.70 4.27
N ILE A 7 4.89 0.80 4.12
CA ILE A 7 5.00 -0.09 2.95
C ILE A 7 3.97 -1.22 3.05
N GLU A 8 3.77 -1.80 4.22
CA GLU A 8 2.70 -2.80 4.40
C GLU A 8 1.29 -2.21 4.19
N LEU A 9 1.06 -0.97 4.63
CA LEU A 9 -0.16 -0.23 4.28
C LEU A 9 -0.30 -0.08 2.76
N TRP A 10 0.77 0.35 2.08
CA TRP A 10 0.77 0.46 0.61
C TRP A 10 0.38 -0.85 -0.06
N TYR A 11 0.91 -1.99 0.39
CA TYR A 11 0.54 -3.30 -0.13
C TYR A 11 -0.95 -3.61 0.07
N LEU A 12 -1.50 -3.33 1.25
CA LEU A 12 -2.92 -3.53 1.52
C LEU A 12 -3.82 -2.66 0.64
N LEU A 13 -3.41 -1.42 0.32
CA LEU A 13 -4.18 -0.51 -0.53
C LEU A 13 -4.38 -1.02 -1.96
N HIS A 14 -3.60 -2.00 -2.42
CA HIS A 14 -3.83 -2.67 -3.71
C HIS A 14 -5.08 -3.53 -3.70
N PHE A 15 -5.43 -4.12 -2.56
CA PHE A 15 -6.54 -5.07 -2.44
C PHE A 15 -7.82 -4.41 -1.93
N SER A 16 -7.71 -3.43 -1.02
CA SER A 16 -8.86 -2.76 -0.45
C SER A 16 -8.52 -1.40 0.15
N TYR A 17 -9.54 -0.57 0.35
CA TYR A 17 -9.40 0.71 1.03
C TYR A 17 -9.33 0.52 2.55
N PHE A 18 -8.28 1.06 3.18
CA PHE A 18 -8.08 0.99 4.63
C PHE A 18 -7.91 2.41 5.20
N HIS A 19 -8.81 2.80 6.11
CA HIS A 19 -8.81 4.15 6.72
C HIS A 19 -8.71 4.14 8.25
N SER A 20 -8.83 2.97 8.89
CA SER A 20 -8.67 2.81 10.32
C SER A 20 -7.21 2.56 10.67
N ASP A 21 -6.79 3.00 11.86
CA ASP A 21 -5.44 2.78 12.36
C ASP A 21 -5.26 1.26 12.58
N ILE A 22 -4.70 0.58 11.58
CA ILE A 22 -4.42 -0.85 11.66
C ILE A 22 -3.27 -0.97 12.65
N HIS A 23 -3.53 -1.59 13.81
CA HIS A 23 -2.47 -1.93 14.75
C HIS A 23 -1.36 -2.68 14.00
N ARG A 24 -0.11 -2.29 14.24
CA ARG A 24 1.09 -2.84 13.58
C ARG A 24 1.09 -4.37 13.41
N GLN A 25 0.56 -5.09 14.39
CA GLN A 25 0.52 -6.56 14.41
C GLN A 25 -0.51 -7.17 13.44
N SER A 26 -1.45 -6.36 12.94
CA SER A 26 -2.54 -6.79 12.06
C SER A 26 -2.23 -6.69 10.57
N TYR A 27 -1.16 -6.01 10.15
CA TYR A 27 -0.79 -5.92 8.73
C TYR A 27 -0.43 -7.28 8.14
N TRP A 28 0.40 -8.05 8.84
CA TRP A 28 0.90 -9.34 8.34
C TRP A 28 -0.23 -10.35 8.14
N PRO A 29 -1.12 -10.61 9.12
CA PRO A 29 -2.23 -11.54 8.91
C PRO A 29 -3.16 -11.12 7.77
N LYS A 30 -3.47 -9.81 7.66
CA LYS A 30 -4.33 -9.29 6.59
C LYS A 30 -3.69 -9.42 5.21
N LEU A 31 -2.40 -9.13 5.09
CA LEU A 31 -1.67 -9.33 3.83
C LEU A 31 -1.62 -10.80 3.45
N THR A 32 -1.33 -11.69 4.41
CA THR A 32 -1.35 -13.14 4.17
C THR A 32 -2.73 -13.62 3.72
N GLU A 33 -3.82 -13.10 4.31
CA GLU A 33 -5.19 -13.44 3.89
C GLU A 33 -5.46 -13.04 2.43
N TRP A 34 -5.13 -11.80 2.05
CA TRP A 34 -5.28 -11.33 0.67
C TRP A 34 -4.40 -12.09 -0.32
N LEU A 35 -3.14 -12.35 0.03
CA LEU A 35 -2.23 -13.09 -0.85
C LEU A 35 -2.68 -14.54 -1.02
N LYS A 36 -3.18 -15.20 0.04
CA LYS A 36 -3.76 -16.54 -0.07
C LYS A 36 -5.02 -16.55 -0.94
N SER A 37 -5.89 -15.53 -0.83
CA SER A 37 -7.14 -15.49 -1.60
C SER A 37 -6.93 -15.39 -3.12
N ILE A 38 -5.79 -14.84 -3.55
CA ILE A 38 -5.38 -14.78 -4.95
C ILE A 38 -4.39 -15.89 -5.36
N GLY A 39 -4.10 -16.84 -4.47
CA GLY A 39 -3.18 -17.96 -4.74
C GLY A 39 -1.68 -17.60 -4.69
N ALA A 40 -1.31 -16.44 -4.16
CA ALA A 40 0.07 -15.96 -4.05
C ALA A 40 0.80 -16.39 -2.77
N GLY A 41 0.17 -17.21 -1.92
CA GLY A 41 0.79 -17.77 -0.71
C GLY A 41 0.86 -16.81 0.47
N GLU A 42 1.84 -17.01 1.37
CA GLU A 42 1.97 -16.23 2.60
C GLU A 42 2.78 -14.95 2.41
N TYR A 43 2.42 -13.89 3.14
CA TYR A 43 3.26 -12.70 3.19
C TYR A 43 4.54 -13.03 3.97
N ALA A 44 5.67 -12.59 3.44
CA ALA A 44 6.95 -12.57 4.15
C ALA A 44 7.66 -11.26 3.82
N LYS A 45 8.27 -10.63 4.82
CA LYS A 45 9.00 -9.39 4.62
C LYS A 45 10.16 -9.63 3.66
N GLY A 46 10.21 -8.85 2.58
CA GLY A 46 11.27 -8.93 1.58
C GLY A 46 11.08 -10.05 0.55
N ARG A 47 9.89 -10.62 0.41
CA ARG A 47 9.62 -11.54 -0.71
C ARG A 47 9.80 -10.82 -2.06
N PRO A 48 10.54 -11.42 -3.02
CA PRO A 48 11.03 -10.71 -4.21
C PRO A 48 9.95 -10.45 -5.27
N ASP A 49 8.83 -11.16 -5.20
CA ASP A 49 7.74 -11.18 -6.18
C ASP A 49 6.59 -10.22 -5.83
N MET A 50 6.70 -9.43 -4.75
CA MET A 50 5.64 -8.49 -4.37
C MET A 50 5.29 -7.51 -5.50
N TYR A 51 6.28 -7.00 -6.24
CA TYR A 51 6.00 -6.04 -7.30
C TYR A 51 5.10 -6.66 -8.38
N ASP A 52 5.42 -7.86 -8.85
CA ASP A 52 4.66 -8.54 -9.90
C ASP A 52 3.25 -8.90 -9.44
N ILE A 53 3.09 -9.30 -8.17
CA ILE A 53 1.77 -9.58 -7.57
C ILE A 53 0.90 -8.32 -7.50
N LEU A 54 1.51 -7.18 -7.16
CA LEU A 54 0.79 -5.93 -6.92
C LEU A 54 0.55 -5.12 -8.21
N LYS A 55 1.40 -5.28 -9.23
CA LYS A 55 1.34 -4.54 -10.50
C LYS A 55 -0.07 -4.48 -11.13
N PRO A 56 -0.86 -5.58 -11.20
CA PRO A 56 -2.21 -5.53 -11.76
C PRO A 56 -3.19 -4.62 -11.01
N TYR A 57 -2.90 -4.33 -9.74
CA TYR A 57 -3.77 -3.57 -8.82
C TYR A 57 -3.23 -2.15 -8.54
N MET A 58 -2.22 -1.70 -9.29
CA MET A 58 -1.52 -0.43 -9.02
C MET A 58 -2.47 0.79 -9.02
N GLU A 59 -3.38 0.87 -9.99
CA GLU A 59 -4.33 1.99 -10.08
C GLU A 59 -5.28 2.04 -8.87
N ILE A 60 -5.64 0.86 -8.33
CA ILE A 60 -6.47 0.76 -7.12
C ILE A 60 -5.70 1.32 -5.92
N ALA A 61 -4.43 0.96 -5.77
CA ALA A 61 -3.58 1.48 -4.70
C ALA A 61 -3.39 2.99 -4.77
N ILE A 62 -3.18 3.54 -5.98
CA ILE A 62 -3.07 4.99 -6.20
C ILE A 62 -4.37 5.69 -5.79
N ALA A 63 -5.53 5.21 -6.25
CA ALA A 63 -6.82 5.79 -5.91
C ALA A 63 -7.09 5.76 -4.39
N ASN A 64 -6.78 4.63 -3.74
CA ASN A 64 -6.94 4.46 -2.30
C ASN A 64 -5.99 5.37 -1.50
N ALA A 65 -4.74 5.53 -1.92
CA ALA A 65 -3.78 6.41 -1.28
C ALA A 65 -4.16 7.89 -1.42
N LYS A 66 -4.63 8.32 -2.60
CA LYS A 66 -5.16 9.69 -2.79
C LYS A 66 -6.38 9.96 -1.91
N ARG A 67 -7.27 8.97 -1.76
CA ARG A 67 -8.41 9.08 -0.84
C ARG A 67 -7.99 9.23 0.62
N LEU A 68 -6.96 8.49 1.05
CA LEU A 68 -6.36 8.66 2.38
C LEU A 68 -5.77 10.04 2.58
N GLU A 69 -5.06 10.56 1.58
CA GLU A 69 -4.49 11.91 1.64
C GLU A 69 -5.59 12.97 1.77
N GLN A 70 -6.66 12.87 0.96
CA GLN A 70 -7.82 13.76 1.07
C GLN A 70 -8.47 13.70 2.46
N MET A 71 -8.59 12.51 3.05
CA MET A 71 -9.10 12.36 4.43
C MET A 71 -8.17 12.95 5.50
N ASN A 72 -6.90 13.13 5.18
CA ASN A 72 -5.89 13.74 6.06
C ASN A 72 -5.62 15.21 5.71
N ALA A 73 -6.30 15.78 4.71
CA ALA A 73 -6.15 17.18 4.34
C ALA A 73 -6.49 18.08 5.54
N GLY A 74 -5.61 19.06 5.81
CA GLY A 74 -5.76 19.98 6.94
C GLY A 74 -5.42 19.40 8.32
N LYS A 75 -5.08 18.10 8.43
CA LYS A 75 -4.59 17.51 9.68
C LYS A 75 -3.07 17.74 9.83
N PRO A 76 -2.57 18.06 11.03
CA PRO A 76 -1.15 18.08 11.28
C PRO A 76 -0.54 16.68 11.09
N PRO A 77 0.75 16.55 10.67
CA PRO A 77 1.36 15.26 10.37
C PRO A 77 1.25 14.21 11.48
N ALA A 78 1.24 14.66 12.74
CA ALA A 78 1.08 13.78 13.91
C ALA A 78 -0.29 13.10 14.01
N SER A 79 -1.32 13.64 13.34
CA SER A 79 -2.68 13.07 13.29
C SER A 79 -3.10 12.58 11.90
N SER A 80 -2.18 12.62 10.92
CA SER A 80 -2.38 12.11 9.56
C SER A 80 -1.99 10.63 9.45
N SER A 81 -2.62 9.78 10.28
CA SER A 81 -2.47 8.32 10.27
C SER A 81 -3.83 7.63 10.10
N PRO A 82 -3.95 6.60 9.24
CA PRO A 82 -2.93 6.10 8.31
C PRO A 82 -2.81 6.97 7.05
N GLY A 83 -1.67 6.92 6.37
CA GLY A 83 -1.42 7.61 5.10
C GLY A 83 -0.09 7.17 4.46
N THR A 84 0.03 7.27 3.13
CA THR A 84 1.28 6.94 2.43
C THR A 84 1.49 7.83 1.21
N LYS A 85 2.76 8.18 0.93
CA LYS A 85 3.19 8.94 -0.24
C LYS A 85 3.82 8.06 -1.33
N VAL A 86 3.76 6.72 -1.22
CA VAL A 86 4.31 5.83 -2.26
C VAL A 86 3.69 6.14 -3.64
N TYR A 87 2.40 6.50 -3.67
CA TYR A 87 1.71 6.80 -4.92
C TYR A 87 2.36 7.97 -5.67
N GLU A 88 2.90 9.00 -5.00
CA GLU A 88 3.60 10.12 -5.65
C GLU A 88 4.84 9.63 -6.41
N LEU A 89 5.61 8.71 -5.79
CA LEU A 89 6.77 8.09 -6.42
C LEU A 89 6.35 7.22 -7.62
N ILE A 90 5.29 6.43 -7.47
CA ILE A 90 4.78 5.57 -8.55
C ILE A 90 4.29 6.42 -9.73
N GLU A 91 3.56 7.51 -9.48
CA GLU A 91 3.09 8.40 -10.55
C GLU A 91 4.25 9.07 -11.28
N LEU A 92 5.29 9.49 -10.55
CA LEU A 92 6.52 10.03 -11.15
C LEU A 92 7.25 8.99 -12.02
N LEU A 93 7.27 7.73 -11.58
CA LEU A 93 7.97 6.65 -12.28
C LEU A 93 7.14 5.98 -13.37
N LYS A 94 5.81 6.13 -13.36
CA LYS A 94 4.87 5.47 -14.29
C LYS A 94 5.25 5.64 -15.77
N PRO A 95 5.71 6.82 -16.25
CA PRO A 95 6.17 6.96 -17.64
C PRO A 95 7.36 6.05 -17.97
N TYR A 96 8.25 5.79 -17.02
CA TYR A 96 9.47 5.00 -17.19
C TYR A 96 9.24 3.49 -16.94
N LEU A 97 8.17 3.13 -16.24
CA LEU A 97 7.79 1.73 -15.97
C LEU A 97 6.97 1.10 -17.12
N LEU A 98 6.52 1.91 -18.08
CA LEU A 98 5.74 1.47 -19.26
C LEU A 98 6.60 1.31 -20.52
N GLU A 99 7.93 1.46 -20.42
CA GLU A 99 8.89 1.24 -21.51
C GLU A 99 9.51 -0.17 -21.51
N SER A 100 8.89 -1.15 -20.85
CA SER A 100 9.37 -2.55 -20.80
C SER A 100 8.37 -3.56 -21.36
#